data_AF-A0A7C0YRZ9-F1
#
_entry.id   AF-A0A7C0YRZ9-F1
#
_cell.length_a   1.000
_cell.length_b   1.000
_cell.length_c   1.000
_cell.angle_alpha   90.00
_cell.angle_beta   90.00
_cell.angle_gamma   90.00
#
_symmetry.space_group_name_H-M   'P 1'
#
loop_
_entity.id
_entity.type
_entity.pdbx_description
1 polymer ?
#
loop_
_entity_poly.entity_id
_entity_poly.type
_entity_poly.pdbx_seq_one_letter_code
_entity_poly.pdbx_strand_id
1 'polypeptide(L)'
;ALDVPVFQTDVAETSLVGSMIAFNSAGVALPRNITSRELEFFKGLDLNVAVIDDKHTALGNLILANDSGAVVSTHFSSDARQEISDVLDVDVEAMDLHGFRTVGSIGVATSKGALVHPGVSEEELESIEKLLKVDCDIGTVNRGVGYIRTGLIANSRGALIGRTTTSPEISRIEDALELL
;
A
#
# COMPACT_ATOMS: atom_id res chain seq x y z
N ALA A 1 -8.79 -9.74 13.79
CA ALA A 1 -8.98 -8.56 12.92
C ALA A 1 -8.70 -8.93 11.47
N LEU A 2 -7.45 -9.23 11.09
CA LEU A 2 -7.10 -9.47 9.68
C LEU A 2 -7.26 -10.92 9.20
N ASP A 3 -7.34 -11.90 10.11
CA ASP A 3 -7.52 -13.33 9.79
C ASP A 3 -6.50 -13.83 8.74
N VAL A 4 -5.22 -13.68 9.05
CA VAL A 4 -4.07 -14.09 8.23
C VAL A 4 -2.99 -14.71 9.10
N PRO A 5 -2.11 -15.56 8.53
CA PRO A 5 -0.85 -15.92 9.17
C PRO A 5 -0.02 -14.67 9.48
N VAL A 6 0.70 -14.70 10.60
CA VAL A 6 1.59 -13.60 11.02
C VAL A 6 3.02 -14.11 11.01
N PHE A 7 3.88 -13.38 10.31
CA PHE A 7 5.31 -13.64 10.26
C PHE A 7 6.09 -12.45 10.82
N GLN A 8 7.20 -12.74 11.47
CA GLN A 8 8.13 -11.73 11.96
C GLN A 8 9.40 -11.77 11.10
N THR A 9 9.73 -10.64 10.49
CA THR A 9 10.96 -10.46 9.70
C THR A 9 11.42 -9.01 9.78
N ASP A 10 12.67 -8.80 9.43
CA ASP A 10 13.21 -7.50 9.04
C ASP A 10 13.23 -7.40 7.51
N VAL A 11 13.35 -6.18 6.99
CA VAL A 11 13.62 -5.93 5.57
C VAL A 11 14.73 -4.90 5.44
N ALA A 12 15.78 -5.27 4.70
CA ALA A 12 16.99 -4.49 4.56
C ALA A 12 17.63 -4.12 5.92
N GLU A 13 17.64 -5.08 6.84
CA GLU A 13 18.16 -4.93 8.21
C GLU A 13 17.42 -3.87 9.05
N THR A 14 16.16 -3.56 8.68
CA THR A 14 15.32 -2.62 9.41
C THR A 14 14.00 -3.26 9.85
N SER A 15 13.45 -2.76 10.95
CA SER A 15 12.11 -3.10 11.42
C SER A 15 10.99 -2.34 10.67
N LEU A 16 11.32 -1.53 9.66
CA LEU A 16 10.38 -0.67 8.94
C LEU A 16 9.69 -1.40 7.79
N VAL A 17 9.26 -2.65 8.03
CA VAL A 17 8.75 -3.57 7.00
C VAL A 17 7.69 -2.89 6.12
N GLY A 18 6.68 -2.26 6.72
CA GLY A 18 5.58 -1.61 5.99
C GLY A 18 5.99 -0.44 5.08
N SER A 19 7.13 0.20 5.35
CA SER A 19 7.68 1.25 4.49
C SER A 19 8.55 0.68 3.37
N MET A 20 9.16 -0.50 3.59
CA MET A 20 10.16 -1.07 2.69
C MET A 20 9.55 -1.93 1.57
N ILE A 21 8.38 -2.53 1.80
CA ILE A 21 7.76 -3.47 0.85
C ILE A 21 6.37 -3.02 0.43
N ALA A 22 5.96 -3.44 -0.77
CA ALA A 22 4.57 -3.38 -1.22
C ALA A 22 4.14 -4.78 -1.68
N PHE A 23 2.93 -5.19 -1.34
CA PHE A 23 2.44 -6.53 -1.64
C PHE A 23 0.92 -6.55 -1.75
N ASN A 24 0.40 -7.57 -2.42
CA ASN A 24 -1.02 -7.93 -2.47
C ASN A 24 -1.14 -9.46 -2.33
N SER A 25 -2.26 -10.04 -2.75
CA SER A 25 -2.47 -11.50 -2.65
C SER A 25 -1.63 -12.31 -3.64
N ALA A 26 -1.10 -11.70 -4.71
CA ALA A 26 -0.31 -12.38 -5.74
C ALA A 26 1.19 -12.37 -5.45
N GLY A 27 1.73 -11.24 -4.96
CA GLY A 27 3.16 -11.11 -4.78
C GLY A 27 3.62 -9.96 -3.90
N VAL A 28 4.94 -9.90 -3.72
CA VAL A 28 5.66 -8.90 -2.93
C VAL A 28 6.84 -8.31 -3.70
N ALA A 29 6.83 -6.98 -3.79
CA ALA A 29 7.92 -6.17 -4.29
C ALA A 29 8.90 -5.84 -3.15
N LEU A 30 10.16 -6.23 -3.31
CA LEU A 30 11.23 -6.08 -2.32
C LEU A 30 12.26 -5.04 -2.78
N PRO A 31 12.88 -4.30 -1.85
CA PRO A 31 13.85 -3.27 -2.21
C PRO A 31 15.20 -3.88 -2.59
N ARG A 32 15.95 -3.21 -3.48
CA ARG A 32 17.28 -3.68 -3.94
C ARG A 32 18.33 -3.90 -2.85
N ASN A 33 18.15 -3.31 -1.66
CA ASN A 33 19.06 -3.47 -0.52
C ASN A 33 18.64 -4.59 0.45
N ILE A 34 17.71 -5.46 0.05
CA ILE A 34 17.34 -6.64 0.82
C ILE A 34 18.53 -7.60 0.96
N THR A 35 18.70 -8.20 2.14
CA THR A 35 19.75 -9.20 2.36
C THR A 35 19.37 -10.55 1.74
N SER A 36 20.36 -11.40 1.44
CA SER A 36 20.10 -12.75 0.94
C SER A 36 19.26 -13.58 1.93
N ARG A 37 19.46 -13.39 3.24
CA ARG A 37 18.70 -14.10 4.27
C ARG A 37 17.21 -13.71 4.26
N GLU A 38 16.93 -12.41 4.18
CA GLU A 38 15.55 -11.91 4.10
C GLU A 38 14.89 -12.31 2.78
N LEU A 39 15.62 -12.26 1.66
CA LEU A 39 15.10 -12.70 0.37
C LEU A 39 14.69 -14.19 0.38
N GLU A 40 15.53 -15.06 0.93
CA GLU A 40 15.19 -16.50 1.06
C GLU A 40 13.98 -16.72 1.98
N PHE A 41 13.76 -15.87 2.98
CA PHE A 41 12.53 -15.90 3.77
C PHE A 41 11.29 -15.63 2.90
N PHE A 42 11.31 -14.57 2.08
CA PHE A 42 10.17 -14.26 1.20
C PHE A 42 9.94 -15.31 0.12
N LYS A 43 11.00 -15.88 -0.47
CA LYS A 43 10.87 -16.99 -1.44
C LYS A 43 10.27 -18.27 -0.85
N GLY A 44 10.33 -18.43 0.47
CA GLY A 44 9.67 -19.54 1.17
C GLY A 44 8.16 -19.34 1.36
N LEU A 45 7.63 -18.16 1.01
CA LEU A 45 6.20 -17.86 1.04
C LEU A 45 5.54 -18.24 -0.29
N ASP A 46 4.23 -18.48 -0.25
CA ASP A 46 3.40 -18.75 -1.43
C ASP A 46 3.01 -17.44 -2.13
N LEU A 47 4.01 -16.70 -2.59
CA LEU A 47 3.88 -15.39 -3.24
C LEU A 47 4.90 -15.25 -4.36
N ASN A 48 4.55 -14.50 -5.41
CA ASN A 48 5.54 -14.02 -6.37
C ASN A 48 6.51 -13.06 -5.65
N VAL A 49 7.81 -13.21 -5.90
CA VAL A 49 8.84 -12.40 -5.24
C VAL A 49 9.72 -11.77 -6.30
N ALA A 50 9.79 -10.43 -6.29
CA ALA A 50 10.70 -9.67 -7.13
C ALA A 50 11.46 -8.63 -6.30
N VAL A 51 12.74 -8.47 -6.62
CA VAL A 51 13.56 -7.36 -6.10
C VAL A 51 13.54 -6.27 -7.15
N ILE A 52 12.95 -5.12 -6.83
CA ILE A 52 12.78 -4.02 -7.78
C ILE A 52 14.10 -3.26 -7.91
N ASP A 53 14.64 -3.19 -9.13
CA ASP A 53 15.89 -2.46 -9.40
C ASP A 53 15.63 -0.94 -9.53
N ASP A 54 15.32 -0.30 -8.40
CA ASP A 54 15.16 1.15 -8.30
C ASP A 54 16.03 1.74 -7.18
N LYS A 55 16.45 2.99 -7.37
CA LYS A 55 17.22 3.74 -6.37
C LYS A 55 16.40 4.07 -5.12
N HIS A 56 15.07 4.16 -5.24
CA HIS A 56 14.15 4.44 -4.14
C HIS A 56 13.72 3.12 -3.50
N THR A 57 14.18 2.88 -2.28
CA THR A 57 14.03 1.59 -1.59
C THR A 57 12.80 1.52 -0.68
N ALA A 58 12.14 2.63 -0.38
CA ALA A 58 10.95 2.65 0.48
C ALA A 58 9.69 2.35 -0.35
N LEU A 59 9.60 1.14 -0.91
CA LEU A 59 8.54 0.77 -1.87
C LEU A 59 7.13 0.92 -1.27
N GLY A 60 6.94 0.59 0.00
CA GLY A 60 5.66 0.74 0.70
C GLY A 60 5.18 2.18 0.85
N ASN A 61 6.09 3.16 0.76
CA ASN A 61 5.74 4.57 0.71
C ASN A 61 5.35 5.05 -0.70
N LEU A 62 5.81 4.35 -1.73
CA LEU A 62 5.72 4.77 -3.13
C LEU A 62 4.68 3.98 -3.93
N ILE A 63 4.07 2.95 -3.34
CA ILE A 63 3.13 2.05 -4.01
C ILE A 63 1.87 1.92 -3.14
N LEU A 64 0.72 2.26 -3.73
CA LEU A 64 -0.62 2.00 -3.22
C LEU A 64 -1.26 0.93 -4.11
N ALA A 65 -1.51 -0.26 -3.59
CA ALA A 65 -1.97 -1.39 -4.38
C ALA A 65 -3.06 -2.19 -3.66
N ASN A 66 -3.89 -2.87 -4.46
CA ASN A 66 -4.75 -3.97 -4.03
C ASN A 66 -4.61 -5.14 -5.02
N ASP A 67 -5.59 -6.06 -5.04
CA ASP A 67 -5.56 -7.23 -5.95
C ASP A 67 -6.04 -6.91 -7.38
N SER A 68 -6.35 -5.65 -7.71
CA SER A 68 -6.88 -5.24 -9.03
C SER A 68 -6.05 -4.18 -9.74
N GLY A 69 -5.34 -3.33 -8.99
CA GLY A 69 -4.53 -2.27 -9.54
C GLY A 69 -3.48 -1.75 -8.56
N ALA A 70 -2.54 -0.96 -9.07
CA ALA A 70 -1.58 -0.24 -8.25
C ALA A 70 -1.29 1.16 -8.78
N VAL A 71 -1.49 2.15 -7.90
CA VAL A 71 -1.00 3.51 -8.07
C VAL A 71 0.44 3.57 -7.57
N VAL A 72 1.36 4.00 -8.42
CA VAL A 72 2.78 4.11 -8.08
C VAL A 72 3.32 5.52 -8.27
N SER A 73 4.38 5.84 -7.53
CA SER A 73 5.06 7.12 -7.65
C SER A 73 5.59 7.38 -9.06
N THR A 74 5.47 8.62 -9.53
CA THR A 74 6.11 9.09 -10.78
C THR A 74 7.64 9.02 -10.76
N HIS A 75 8.24 8.69 -9.61
CA HIS A 75 9.68 8.45 -9.49
C HIS A 75 10.16 7.14 -10.09
N PHE A 76 9.28 6.14 -10.27
CA PHE A 76 9.68 4.86 -10.86
C PHE A 76 9.93 4.98 -12.36
N SER A 77 10.95 4.28 -12.85
CA SER A 77 11.21 4.11 -14.28
C SER A 77 10.08 3.30 -14.96
N SER A 78 10.05 3.25 -16.29
CA SER A 78 9.17 2.30 -17.00
C SER A 78 9.42 0.87 -16.58
N ASP A 79 10.69 0.52 -16.43
CA ASP A 79 11.12 -0.86 -16.20
C ASP A 79 10.75 -1.30 -14.78
N ALA A 80 10.98 -0.44 -13.78
CA ALA A 80 10.53 -0.69 -12.41
C ALA A 80 9.00 -0.83 -12.31
N ARG A 81 8.24 -0.03 -13.09
CA ARG A 81 6.78 -0.16 -13.14
C ARG A 81 6.32 -1.47 -13.76
N GLN A 82 7.03 -1.96 -14.79
CA GLN A 82 6.75 -3.27 -15.36
C GLN A 82 7.06 -4.39 -14.36
N GLU A 83 8.19 -4.33 -13.66
CA GLU A 83 8.53 -5.31 -12.61
C GLU A 83 7.48 -5.33 -11.49
N ILE A 84 6.98 -4.16 -11.08
CA ILE A 84 5.90 -4.04 -10.09
C ILE A 84 4.60 -4.65 -10.62
N SER A 85 4.25 -4.40 -11.88
CA SER A 85 3.05 -4.95 -12.51
C SER A 85 3.13 -6.47 -12.58
N ASP A 86 4.28 -7.02 -13.00
CA ASP A 86 4.50 -8.46 -13.15
C ASP A 86 4.49 -9.18 -11.79
N VAL A 87 5.10 -8.61 -10.74
CA VAL A 87 5.16 -9.26 -9.42
C VAL A 87 3.82 -9.19 -8.69
N LEU A 88 3.10 -8.07 -8.79
CA LEU A 88 1.80 -7.89 -8.15
C LEU A 88 0.63 -8.42 -8.98
N ASP A 89 0.85 -8.82 -10.23
CA ASP A 89 -0.17 -9.32 -11.17
C ASP A 89 -1.36 -8.35 -11.33
N VAL A 90 -1.06 -7.05 -11.49
CA VAL A 90 -2.06 -5.99 -11.64
C VAL A 90 -1.62 -4.89 -12.59
N ASP A 91 -2.58 -4.13 -13.12
CA ASP A 91 -2.29 -2.91 -13.88
C ASP A 91 -1.66 -1.84 -12.99
N VAL A 92 -0.61 -1.18 -13.49
CA VAL A 92 0.14 -0.15 -12.77
C VAL A 92 0.03 1.19 -13.48
N GLU A 93 -0.35 2.23 -12.75
CA GLU A 93 -0.35 3.60 -13.26
C GLU A 93 0.49 4.52 -12.36
N ALA A 94 1.30 5.38 -12.99
CA ALA A 94 2.12 6.34 -12.26
C ALA A 94 1.41 7.68 -12.12
N MET A 95 1.18 8.11 -10.89
CA MET A 95 0.54 9.39 -10.58
C MET A 95 1.07 9.99 -9.28
N ASP A 96 1.01 11.31 -9.18
CA ASP A 96 1.18 12.04 -7.93
C ASP A 96 -0.21 12.33 -7.37
N LEU A 97 -0.39 12.24 -6.06
CA LEU A 97 -1.67 12.45 -5.41
C LEU A 97 -1.57 13.64 -4.46
N HIS A 98 -2.32 14.71 -4.73
CA HIS A 98 -2.22 15.98 -3.99
C HIS A 98 -0.77 16.51 -3.93
N GLY A 99 -0.02 16.35 -5.04
CA GLY A 99 1.40 16.72 -5.12
C GLY A 99 2.34 15.84 -4.28
N PHE A 100 1.83 14.80 -3.60
CA PHE A 100 2.66 13.81 -2.92
C PHE A 100 3.08 12.71 -3.89
N ARG A 101 4.39 12.46 -3.91
CA ARG A 101 4.99 11.32 -4.62
C ARG A 101 4.98 10.03 -3.80
N THR A 102 4.75 10.13 -2.49
CA THR A 102 4.64 8.99 -1.57
C THR A 102 3.20 8.48 -1.50
N VAL A 103 2.68 8.05 -2.65
CA VAL A 103 1.28 7.61 -2.80
C VAL A 103 0.91 6.46 -1.85
N GLY A 104 1.85 5.56 -1.56
CA GLY A 104 1.66 4.48 -0.59
C GLY A 104 1.51 4.98 0.85
N SER A 105 2.22 6.06 1.23
CA SER A 105 2.13 6.61 2.59
C SER A 105 0.80 7.30 2.88
N ILE A 106 0.16 7.85 1.84
CA ILE A 106 -1.04 8.68 1.95
C ILE A 106 -2.35 7.92 1.64
N GLY A 107 -2.28 6.59 1.50
CA GLY A 107 -3.44 5.77 1.23
C GLY A 107 -3.30 4.33 1.70
N VAL A 108 -4.45 3.71 1.94
CA VAL A 108 -4.59 2.27 2.16
C VAL A 108 -5.72 1.77 1.27
N ALA A 109 -5.44 0.72 0.49
CA ALA A 109 -6.41 0.10 -0.39
C ALA A 109 -6.58 -1.37 -0.02
N THR A 110 -7.81 -1.85 -0.17
CA THR A 110 -8.17 -3.26 -0.07
C THR A 110 -8.91 -3.65 -1.35
N SER A 111 -9.28 -4.92 -1.49
CA SER A 111 -10.08 -5.41 -2.61
C SER A 111 -11.58 -5.06 -2.47
N LYS A 112 -11.95 -4.26 -1.46
CA LYS A 112 -13.33 -3.76 -1.26
C LYS A 112 -13.44 -2.24 -1.33
N GLY A 113 -12.43 -1.52 -0.85
CA GLY A 113 -12.45 -0.07 -0.77
C GLY A 113 -11.07 0.51 -0.49
N ALA A 114 -10.94 1.82 -0.65
CA ALA A 114 -9.73 2.58 -0.39
C ALA A 114 -9.98 3.85 0.42
N LEU A 115 -9.02 4.21 1.26
CA LEU A 115 -9.01 5.47 2.01
C LEU A 115 -7.72 6.22 1.70
N VAL A 116 -7.83 7.48 1.27
CA VAL A 116 -6.69 8.34 0.91
C VAL A 116 -6.71 9.69 1.63
N HIS A 117 -5.62 10.44 1.50
CA HIS A 117 -5.41 11.75 2.12
C HIS A 117 -6.53 12.75 1.78
N PRO A 118 -6.96 13.62 2.72
CA PRO A 118 -8.11 14.52 2.55
C PRO A 118 -7.92 15.66 1.55
N GLY A 119 -6.70 15.83 1.06
CA GLY A 119 -6.36 16.79 0.01
C GLY A 119 -6.50 16.25 -1.41
N VAL A 120 -6.65 14.93 -1.59
CA VAL A 120 -6.79 14.33 -2.92
C VAL A 120 -8.06 14.89 -3.58
N SER A 121 -7.92 15.34 -4.83
CA SER A 121 -9.01 15.94 -5.61
C SER A 121 -9.99 14.89 -6.12
N GLU A 122 -11.20 15.31 -6.50
CA GLU A 122 -12.21 14.42 -7.09
C GLU A 122 -11.70 13.72 -8.36
N GLU A 123 -10.96 14.41 -9.22
CA GLU A 123 -10.38 13.82 -10.44
C GLU A 123 -9.32 12.75 -10.12
N GLU A 124 -8.48 12.99 -9.11
CA GLU A 124 -7.51 11.99 -8.63
C GLU A 124 -8.23 10.79 -7.99
N LEU A 125 -9.30 11.01 -7.21
CA LEU A 125 -10.12 9.95 -6.64
C LEU A 125 -10.71 9.05 -7.73
N GLU A 126 -11.38 9.63 -8.73
CA GLU A 126 -11.96 8.87 -9.86
C GLU A 126 -10.90 8.03 -10.59
N SER A 127 -9.68 8.56 -10.72
CA SER A 127 -8.55 7.84 -11.32
C SER A 127 -8.10 6.66 -10.47
N ILE A 128 -8.01 6.84 -9.15
CA ILE A 128 -7.70 5.77 -8.19
C ILE A 128 -8.77 4.69 -8.23
N GLU A 129 -10.06 5.05 -8.15
CA GLU A 129 -11.18 4.10 -8.17
C GLU A 129 -11.19 3.27 -9.45
N LYS A 130 -11.00 3.93 -10.59
CA LYS A 130 -10.96 3.25 -11.89
C LYS A 130 -9.80 2.26 -11.99
N LEU A 131 -8.65 2.57 -11.41
CA LEU A 131 -7.48 1.68 -11.44
C LEU A 131 -7.64 0.53 -10.44
N LEU A 132 -7.98 0.85 -9.18
CA LEU A 132 -8.08 -0.10 -8.08
C LEU A 132 -9.39 -0.92 -8.10
N LYS A 133 -10.36 -0.56 -8.94
CA LYS A 133 -11.67 -1.24 -9.09
C LYS A 133 -12.49 -1.30 -7.81
N VAL A 134 -12.34 -0.30 -6.95
CA VAL A 134 -13.04 -0.17 -5.67
C VAL A 134 -13.39 1.29 -5.43
N ASP A 135 -14.42 1.55 -4.62
CA ASP A 135 -14.77 2.91 -4.20
C ASP A 135 -13.65 3.48 -3.30
N CYS A 136 -13.40 4.78 -3.41
CA CYS A 136 -12.33 5.45 -2.69
C CYS A 136 -12.87 6.70 -1.99
N ASP A 137 -12.62 6.80 -0.69
CA ASP A 137 -12.99 7.97 0.09
C ASP A 137 -11.75 8.64 0.69
N ILE A 138 -11.95 9.84 1.21
CA ILE A 138 -10.93 10.61 1.91
C ILE A 138 -11.11 10.53 3.42
N GLY A 139 -10.00 10.60 4.17
CA GLY A 139 -10.08 10.68 5.61
C GLY A 139 -8.75 10.91 6.29
N THR A 140 -8.74 10.75 7.61
CA THR A 140 -7.53 10.90 8.43
C THR A 140 -7.45 9.80 9.46
N VAL A 141 -6.26 9.61 10.01
CA VAL A 141 -6.00 8.70 11.13
C VAL A 141 -5.38 9.50 12.28
N ASN A 142 -5.36 8.94 13.49
CA ASN A 142 -4.58 9.48 14.61
C ASN A 142 -4.79 10.98 14.89
N ARG A 143 -6.03 11.48 14.85
CA ARG A 143 -6.40 12.89 15.11
C ARG A 143 -5.96 13.85 14.00
N GLY A 144 -6.33 13.55 12.77
CA GLY A 144 -6.16 14.45 11.63
C GLY A 144 -4.89 14.22 10.82
N VAL A 145 -4.18 13.10 11.00
CA VAL A 145 -3.01 12.76 10.19
C VAL A 145 -3.45 12.22 8.84
N GLY A 146 -3.07 12.91 7.76
CA GLY A 146 -3.37 12.50 6.38
C GLY A 146 -2.43 11.44 5.81
N TYR A 147 -1.33 11.09 6.50
CA TYR A 147 -0.49 9.95 6.14
C TYR A 147 -1.15 8.65 6.62
N ILE A 148 -2.18 8.21 5.90
CA ILE A 148 -3.10 7.14 6.29
C ILE A 148 -2.34 5.87 6.74
N ARG A 149 -1.34 5.44 5.97
CA ARG A 149 -0.59 4.19 6.23
C ARG A 149 0.23 4.21 7.53
N THR A 150 0.45 5.38 8.14
CA THR A 150 1.13 5.46 9.46
C THR A 150 0.26 4.99 10.62
N GLY A 151 -1.06 4.98 10.42
CA GLY A 151 -2.04 4.65 11.46
C GLY A 151 -3.04 3.57 11.06
N LEU A 152 -2.91 2.99 9.87
CA LEU A 152 -3.88 2.04 9.33
C LEU A 152 -3.18 0.96 8.51
N ILE A 153 -3.52 -0.29 8.81
CA ILE A 153 -3.26 -1.46 7.96
C ILE A 153 -4.59 -2.20 7.83
N ALA A 154 -4.97 -2.60 6.62
CA ALA A 154 -6.24 -3.27 6.40
C ALA A 154 -6.14 -4.35 5.32
N ASN A 155 -7.08 -5.28 5.35
CA ASN A 155 -7.42 -6.16 4.25
C ASN A 155 -8.95 -6.25 4.14
N SER A 156 -9.47 -7.08 3.24
CA SER A 156 -10.91 -7.24 3.03
C SER A 156 -11.70 -7.80 4.24
N ARG A 157 -11.01 -8.24 5.29
CA ARG A 157 -11.59 -8.85 6.50
C ARG A 157 -11.57 -7.93 7.72
N GLY A 158 -10.70 -6.92 7.75
CA GLY A 158 -10.61 -6.01 8.88
C GLY A 158 -9.46 -5.01 8.77
N ALA A 159 -9.31 -4.22 9.84
CA ALA A 159 -8.26 -3.22 9.97
C ALA A 159 -7.58 -3.26 11.34
N LEU A 160 -6.31 -2.85 11.37
CA LEU A 160 -5.57 -2.47 12.56
C LEU A 160 -5.35 -0.96 12.51
N ILE A 161 -5.81 -0.27 13.56
CA ILE A 161 -5.84 1.19 13.64
C ILE A 161 -4.95 1.70 14.78
N GLY A 162 -4.34 2.86 14.55
CA GLY A 162 -3.54 3.55 15.55
C GLY A 162 -4.40 3.94 16.76
N ARG A 163 -3.84 3.76 17.97
CA ARG A 163 -4.55 3.96 19.25
C ARG A 163 -5.17 5.35 19.41
N THR A 164 -4.63 6.37 18.75
CA THR A 164 -5.09 7.75 18.84
C THR A 164 -6.17 8.12 17.83
N THR A 165 -6.53 7.21 16.93
CA THR A 165 -7.61 7.39 15.95
C THR A 165 -8.95 7.56 16.66
N THR A 166 -9.71 8.57 16.24
CA THR A 166 -10.95 9.00 16.90
C THR A 166 -12.17 8.25 16.36
N SER A 167 -13.28 8.21 17.11
CA SER A 167 -14.50 7.51 16.66
C SER A 167 -15.02 7.97 15.28
N PRO A 168 -15.02 9.28 14.94
CA PRO A 168 -15.41 9.72 13.59
C PRO A 168 -14.44 9.23 12.50
N GLU A 169 -13.13 9.19 12.78
CA GLU A 169 -12.14 8.63 11.85
C GLU A 169 -12.32 7.12 11.67
N ILE A 170 -12.61 6.39 12.75
CA ILE A 170 -12.89 4.95 12.70
C ILE A 170 -14.12 4.68 11.84
N SER A 171 -15.22 5.42 12.05
CA SER A 171 -16.43 5.30 11.21
C SER A 171 -16.10 5.54 9.74
N ARG A 172 -15.29 6.56 9.43
CA ARG A 172 -14.86 6.83 8.05
C ARG A 172 -14.02 5.69 7.46
N ILE A 173 -13.12 5.10 8.25
CA ILE A 173 -12.31 3.94 7.82
C ILE A 173 -13.20 2.73 7.55
N GLU A 174 -14.18 2.47 8.42
CA GLU A 174 -15.13 1.36 8.28
C GLU A 174 -15.98 1.49 7.02
N ASP A 175 -16.50 2.70 6.75
CA ASP A 175 -17.28 3.02 5.56
C ASP A 175 -16.42 2.90 4.28
N ALA A 176 -15.26 3.57 4.24
CA ALA A 176 -14.40 3.63 3.05
C ALA A 176 -13.77 2.29 2.66
N LEU A 177 -13.57 1.38 3.62
CA LEU A 177 -12.97 0.06 3.38
C LEU A 177 -13.99 -1.08 3.38
N GLU A 178 -15.28 -0.77 3.50
CA GLU A 178 -16.40 -1.72 3.55
C GLU A 178 -16.16 -2.87 4.57
N LEU A 179 -15.83 -2.48 5.80
CA LEU A 179 -15.54 -3.41 6.90
C LEU A 179 -16.77 -3.74 7.77
N LEU A 180 -17.92 -3.12 7.49
CA LEU A 180 -19.21 -3.33 8.17
C LEU A 180 -20.28 -3.89 7.22
#